data_AF-A0A0D2DZ07-F1
#
_entry.id   AF-A0A0D2DZ07-F1
#
_cell.length_a   1.000
_cell.length_b   1.000
_cell.length_c   1.000
_cell.angle_alpha   90.00
_cell.angle_beta   90.00
_cell.angle_gamma   90.00
#
_symmetry.space_group_name_H-M   'P 1'
#
loop_
_entity.id
_entity.type
_entity.pdbx_description
1 polymer ?
#
loop_
_entity_poly.entity_id
_entity_poly.type
_entity_poly.pdbx_seq_one_letter_code
_entity_poly.pdbx_strand_id
1 'polypeptide(L)'
;MRLASQATLRSFTGKLTNRPATLGTPAPRYFSRYISVAALPQTPSSLKSSSFGFPSNSRILKTSLIASHSDRARRIHHPAMATSTRARSSKRQKTDESDPATDKQDETQTQTDDSYRLIYWPGIPGRGEHIRLAFEATGTPYTDVCNTTDEGVQAVLSQISDQNLGSETNPPPLAPPILQHGTVLLSQTPNILAYLGPRLGLVPDPSDDPAGLYHVNALTLTALDGLSNEPHDTHHPIASGAYYEEQKEEAKRKAADYRAVRLPKFLAYFERVLKGPASRGGQFLYGGKLTYADLVLFQTLDGVSYAFPRCVRRLKETGKYDALWGLYERVKALEKVSAYLASERRQKYSMGIYRHYDELDDEE
;
A
#
# COMPACT_ATOMS: atom_id res chain seq x y z
N MET A 1 74.20 -21.71 -14.95
CA MET A 1 73.08 -22.49 -14.38
C MET A 1 71.96 -22.47 -15.44
N ARG A 2 71.81 -23.61 -16.18
CA ARG A 2 70.79 -24.04 -17.18
C ARG A 2 69.98 -22.97 -17.96
N LEU A 3 70.26 -22.76 -19.27
CA LEU A 3 69.61 -23.37 -20.49
C LEU A 3 68.11 -23.02 -20.64
N ALA A 4 67.50 -22.72 -21.79
CA ALA A 4 67.85 -22.37 -23.17
C ALA A 4 66.52 -22.18 -23.95
N SER A 5 66.47 -21.30 -24.97
CA SER A 5 65.79 -21.46 -26.30
C SER A 5 64.24 -21.68 -26.34
N GLN A 6 63.39 -21.19 -27.26
CA GLN A 6 63.48 -20.56 -28.59
C GLN A 6 62.11 -19.94 -28.96
N ALA A 7 62.17 -18.94 -29.86
CA ALA A 7 61.22 -18.39 -30.83
C ALA A 7 59.88 -19.10 -31.16
N THR A 8 58.87 -18.32 -31.58
CA THR A 8 58.36 -18.29 -32.99
C THR A 8 57.41 -17.10 -33.23
N LEU A 9 57.68 -16.35 -34.31
CA LEU A 9 56.83 -15.33 -34.94
C LEU A 9 55.65 -15.96 -35.70
N ARG A 10 54.49 -15.30 -35.75
CA ARG A 10 53.78 -14.99 -37.01
C ARG A 10 52.61 -14.03 -36.79
N SER A 11 52.47 -13.11 -37.74
CA SER A 11 51.50 -12.02 -37.79
C SER A 11 50.72 -12.07 -39.12
N PHE A 12 49.52 -11.47 -39.13
CA PHE A 12 48.66 -11.13 -40.30
C PHE A 12 47.99 -12.34 -41.00
N THR A 13 46.71 -12.36 -41.41
CA THR A 13 45.70 -11.32 -41.68
C THR A 13 44.31 -11.95 -41.83
N GLY A 14 43.27 -11.21 -41.43
CA GLY A 14 42.01 -11.05 -42.17
C GLY A 14 41.04 -12.23 -42.32
N LYS A 15 39.84 -12.08 -41.74
CA LYS A 15 38.56 -12.10 -42.48
C LYS A 15 37.40 -11.68 -41.57
N LEU A 16 36.77 -10.56 -41.94
CA LEU A 16 35.42 -10.18 -41.56
C LEU A 16 34.45 -11.30 -41.97
N THR A 17 33.70 -11.83 -41.00
CA THR A 17 32.48 -12.57 -41.29
C THR A 17 31.37 -12.06 -40.39
N ASN A 18 30.42 -11.37 -41.01
CA ASN A 18 29.10 -11.08 -40.49
C ASN A 18 28.47 -12.34 -39.87
N ARG A 19 27.99 -12.24 -38.64
CA ARG A 19 26.93 -13.10 -38.13
C ARG A 19 25.80 -12.25 -37.55
N PRO A 20 24.54 -12.64 -37.82
CA PRO A 20 23.38 -11.78 -37.64
C PRO A 20 23.02 -11.63 -36.16
N ALA A 21 22.46 -10.47 -35.85
CA ALA A 21 21.76 -10.20 -34.60
C ALA A 21 20.69 -11.27 -34.40
N THR A 22 20.88 -12.12 -33.38
CA THR A 22 19.81 -12.97 -32.86
C THR A 22 18.80 -12.07 -32.18
N LEU A 23 17.64 -11.97 -32.82
CA LEU A 23 16.41 -11.40 -32.30
C LEU A 23 16.23 -11.79 -30.84
N GLY A 24 16.21 -10.78 -29.97
CA GLY A 24 15.87 -10.93 -28.57
C GLY A 24 14.51 -11.60 -28.44
N THR A 25 14.47 -12.67 -27.66
CA THR A 25 13.26 -13.32 -27.19
C THR A 25 12.32 -12.26 -26.61
N PRO A 26 11.04 -12.18 -27.02
CA PRO A 26 10.13 -11.21 -26.45
C PRO A 26 9.90 -11.53 -24.97
N ALA A 27 10.02 -10.50 -24.12
CA ALA A 27 9.66 -10.56 -22.72
C ALA A 27 8.22 -11.07 -22.55
N PRO A 28 7.93 -11.84 -21.48
CA PRO A 28 6.67 -12.54 -21.34
C PRO A 28 5.51 -11.53 -21.17
N ARG A 29 4.52 -11.61 -22.08
CA ARG A 29 3.35 -10.72 -22.24
C ARG A 29 2.30 -10.90 -21.12
N TYR A 30 2.61 -10.63 -19.86
CA TYR A 30 1.69 -10.99 -18.76
C TYR A 30 1.01 -9.85 -18.00
N PHE A 31 1.38 -8.58 -18.16
CA PHE A 31 0.78 -7.53 -17.32
C PHE A 31 -0.36 -6.72 -17.94
N SER A 32 -0.37 -6.50 -19.26
CA SER A 32 -1.33 -5.55 -19.87
C SER A 32 -2.73 -6.15 -20.16
N ARG A 33 -2.90 -7.48 -20.13
CA ARG A 33 -4.18 -8.11 -20.52
C ARG A 33 -5.23 -8.24 -19.41
N TYR A 34 -4.91 -7.92 -18.16
CA TYR A 34 -5.79 -8.23 -17.03
C TYR A 34 -6.71 -7.08 -16.59
N ILE A 35 -6.70 -5.94 -17.28
CA ILE A 35 -7.66 -4.84 -17.04
C ILE A 35 -8.48 -4.61 -18.32
N SER A 36 -9.34 -5.56 -18.67
CA SER A 36 -10.45 -5.29 -19.58
C SER A 36 -11.69 -5.08 -18.73
N VAL A 37 -12.01 -3.82 -18.43
CA VAL A 37 -13.28 -3.44 -17.81
C VAL A 37 -14.39 -3.89 -18.76
N ALA A 38 -15.30 -4.74 -18.27
CA ALA A 38 -16.50 -5.12 -19.00
C ALA A 38 -17.26 -3.84 -19.40
N ALA A 39 -17.36 -3.58 -20.69
CA ALA A 39 -18.14 -2.47 -21.22
C ALA A 39 -19.62 -2.71 -20.89
N LEU A 40 -20.19 -1.87 -20.02
CA LEU A 40 -21.63 -1.82 -19.81
C LEU A 40 -22.31 -1.29 -21.09
N PRO A 41 -23.50 -1.79 -21.46
CA PRO A 41 -24.21 -1.35 -22.66
C PRO A 41 -24.64 0.11 -22.52
N GLN A 42 -24.24 0.92 -23.49
CA GLN A 42 -24.66 2.32 -23.64
C GLN A 42 -26.17 2.37 -23.93
N THR A 43 -26.92 3.10 -23.10
CA THR A 43 -28.31 3.47 -23.39
C THR A 43 -28.33 4.79 -24.18
N PRO A 44 -29.25 4.99 -25.15
CA PRO A 44 -29.23 6.18 -25.98
C PRO A 44 -29.72 7.41 -25.22
N SER A 45 -28.89 8.45 -25.19
CA SER A 45 -29.24 9.79 -24.71
C SER A 45 -30.19 10.48 -25.68
N SER A 46 -31.36 10.93 -25.20
CA SER A 46 -32.12 12.00 -25.83
C SER A 46 -32.38 13.10 -24.80
N LEU A 47 -31.60 14.17 -24.84
CA LEU A 47 -31.89 15.41 -24.12
C LEU A 47 -31.70 16.57 -25.09
N LYS A 48 -32.83 17.21 -25.40
CA LYS A 48 -32.92 18.42 -26.20
C LYS A 48 -32.34 19.60 -25.41
N SER A 49 -31.55 20.40 -26.10
CA SER A 49 -31.02 21.68 -25.65
C SER A 49 -32.14 22.69 -25.38
N SER A 50 -32.14 23.30 -24.20
CA SER A 50 -32.83 24.56 -23.95
C SER A 50 -31.86 25.55 -23.31
N SER A 51 -31.50 26.55 -24.11
CA SER A 51 -30.74 27.73 -23.78
C SER A 51 -31.51 28.64 -22.83
N PHE A 52 -30.91 29.02 -21.70
CA PHE A 52 -31.30 30.19 -20.92
C PHE A 52 -30.06 30.96 -20.49
N GLY A 53 -29.98 32.22 -20.94
CA GLY A 53 -28.90 33.15 -20.63
C GLY A 53 -29.02 33.74 -19.22
N PHE A 54 -27.88 34.04 -18.62
CA PHE A 54 -27.76 34.82 -17.39
C PHE A 54 -27.27 36.23 -17.72
N PRO A 55 -27.91 37.30 -17.20
CA PRO A 55 -27.26 38.59 -17.09
C PRO A 55 -26.53 38.72 -15.75
N SER A 56 -25.36 39.32 -15.84
CA SER A 56 -24.52 39.77 -14.73
C SER A 56 -25.23 40.80 -13.85
N ASN A 57 -25.00 40.75 -12.53
CA ASN A 57 -24.93 41.97 -11.73
C ASN A 57 -24.08 41.80 -10.47
N SER A 58 -23.04 42.61 -10.40
CA SER A 58 -22.25 42.93 -9.23
C SER A 58 -23.07 43.74 -8.21
N ARG A 59 -22.95 43.44 -6.91
CA ARG A 59 -23.02 44.46 -5.85
C ARG A 59 -22.37 43.99 -4.55
N ILE A 60 -21.43 44.83 -4.13
CA ILE A 60 -20.69 44.84 -2.87
C ILE A 60 -21.62 45.32 -1.75
N LEU A 61 -21.61 44.66 -0.58
CA LEU A 61 -21.98 45.28 0.70
C LEU A 61 -21.09 44.73 1.83
N LYS A 62 -20.28 45.61 2.43
CA LYS A 62 -19.68 45.49 3.76
C LYS A 62 -20.67 46.09 4.77
N THR A 63 -20.93 45.42 5.90
CA THR A 63 -20.74 45.98 7.27
C THR A 63 -21.03 44.98 8.41
N SER A 64 -20.12 45.00 9.40
CA SER A 64 -20.34 45.09 10.86
C SER A 64 -20.96 43.95 11.70
N LEU A 65 -20.11 43.46 12.62
CA LEU A 65 -20.34 43.01 14.01
C LEU A 65 -21.72 43.28 14.64
N ILE A 66 -22.20 42.29 15.42
CA ILE A 66 -22.67 42.43 16.82
C ILE A 66 -22.43 41.07 17.54
N ALA A 67 -21.91 41.15 18.76
CA ALA A 67 -21.76 40.05 19.70
C ALA A 67 -23.03 39.88 20.56
N SER A 68 -23.35 38.65 20.98
CA SER A 68 -24.05 38.42 22.24
C SER A 68 -23.72 37.04 22.82
N HIS A 69 -23.22 37.06 24.05
CA HIS A 69 -23.12 35.92 24.96
C HIS A 69 -24.51 35.43 25.39
N SER A 70 -24.66 34.13 25.64
CA SER A 70 -25.29 33.64 26.87
C SER A 70 -25.06 32.14 27.07
N ASP A 71 -24.48 31.83 28.22
CA ASP A 71 -24.39 30.52 28.87
C ASP A 71 -25.74 29.80 28.98
N ARG A 72 -25.73 28.47 28.84
CA ARG A 72 -26.41 27.60 29.81
C ARG A 72 -25.92 26.15 29.77
N ALA A 73 -25.21 25.78 30.82
CA ALA A 73 -24.94 24.41 31.20
C ALA A 73 -26.23 23.66 31.60
N ARG A 74 -26.36 22.40 31.20
CA ARG A 74 -27.20 21.41 31.90
C ARG A 74 -26.35 20.19 32.24
N ARG A 75 -26.12 20.03 33.55
CA ARG A 75 -25.71 18.77 34.19
C ARG A 75 -26.87 17.79 34.08
N ILE A 76 -26.58 16.55 33.73
CA ILE A 76 -27.48 15.41 33.95
C ILE A 76 -26.77 14.48 34.94
N HIS A 77 -27.47 14.19 36.02
CA HIS A 77 -27.06 13.32 37.12
C HIS A 77 -27.07 11.84 36.69
N HIS A 78 -26.04 11.11 37.10
CA HIS A 78 -26.08 9.66 37.28
C HIS A 78 -26.99 9.26 38.46
N PRO A 79 -27.54 8.04 38.43
CA PRO A 79 -27.56 7.21 39.62
C PRO A 79 -26.80 5.89 39.39
N ALA A 80 -26.11 5.46 40.43
CA ALA A 80 -25.43 4.18 40.56
C ALA A 80 -26.25 3.22 41.44
N MET A 81 -25.80 1.95 41.45
CA MET A 81 -26.06 0.85 42.39
C MET A 81 -27.30 -0.01 42.15
N ALA A 82 -27.09 -1.28 41.80
CA ALA A 82 -27.20 -2.38 42.78
C ALA A 82 -26.75 -3.71 42.16
N THR A 83 -25.78 -4.34 42.82
CA THR A 83 -25.35 -5.72 42.65
C THR A 83 -26.40 -6.68 43.23
N SER A 84 -26.67 -7.80 42.56
CA SER A 84 -27.36 -8.93 43.18
C SER A 84 -26.69 -10.25 42.79
N THR A 85 -25.91 -10.76 43.73
CA THR A 85 -25.45 -12.14 43.83
C THR A 85 -26.60 -13.02 44.31
N ARG A 86 -26.85 -14.15 43.63
CA ARG A 86 -27.49 -15.29 44.29
C ARG A 86 -27.05 -16.62 43.67
N ALA A 87 -26.14 -17.27 44.36
CA ALA A 87 -25.88 -18.70 44.24
C ALA A 87 -27.07 -19.49 44.82
N ARG A 88 -27.43 -20.61 44.20
CA ARG A 88 -28.11 -21.71 44.88
C ARG A 88 -27.76 -23.06 44.25
N SER A 89 -27.19 -23.90 45.10
CA SER A 89 -26.92 -25.31 44.89
C SER A 89 -28.14 -26.15 45.28
N SER A 90 -28.40 -27.22 44.52
CA SER A 90 -28.52 -28.60 44.99
C SER A 90 -29.69 -29.41 44.41
N LYS A 91 -29.36 -30.70 44.24
CA LYS A 91 -30.19 -31.92 44.17
C LYS A 91 -30.60 -32.47 42.80
N ARG A 92 -29.82 -33.50 42.43
CA ARG A 92 -30.19 -34.74 41.73
C ARG A 92 -31.62 -35.21 42.04
N GLN A 93 -32.32 -35.60 40.99
CA GLN A 93 -33.26 -36.72 41.01
C GLN A 93 -33.22 -37.43 39.64
N LYS A 94 -33.21 -38.76 39.70
CA LYS A 94 -32.98 -39.72 38.61
C LYS A 94 -34.33 -40.36 38.27
N THR A 95 -34.72 -40.40 37.00
CA THR A 95 -35.72 -41.32 36.45
C THR A 95 -35.39 -41.62 34.98
N ASP A 96 -35.65 -42.88 34.62
CA ASP A 96 -35.18 -43.62 33.45
C ASP A 96 -35.87 -43.30 32.10
N GLU A 97 -35.19 -43.77 31.05
CA GLU A 97 -35.66 -44.26 29.74
C GLU A 97 -36.31 -43.31 28.72
N SER A 98 -35.59 -43.03 27.63
CA SER A 98 -35.83 -43.64 26.31
C SER A 98 -34.93 -43.01 25.23
N ASP A 99 -34.21 -43.86 24.49
CA ASP A 99 -33.56 -43.58 23.20
C ASP A 99 -34.63 -43.20 22.14
N PRO A 100 -34.32 -42.38 21.10
CA PRO A 100 -33.38 -42.83 20.06
C PRO A 100 -32.56 -41.76 19.30
N ALA A 101 -31.61 -42.28 18.53
CA ALA A 101 -31.01 -41.72 17.32
C ALA A 101 -30.01 -40.56 17.51
N THR A 102 -28.74 -40.94 17.71
CA THR A 102 -27.60 -40.04 17.50
C THR A 102 -27.37 -39.87 16.00
N ASP A 103 -27.87 -38.76 15.47
CA ASP A 103 -27.47 -38.19 14.19
C ASP A 103 -25.95 -37.89 14.27
N LYS A 104 -25.15 -38.67 13.54
CA LYS A 104 -23.73 -38.38 13.35
C LYS A 104 -23.63 -37.22 12.37
N GLN A 105 -23.78 -36.01 12.87
CA GLN A 105 -23.29 -34.84 12.16
C GLN A 105 -21.76 -34.92 12.16
N ASP A 106 -21.24 -35.31 11.01
CA ASP A 106 -19.86 -35.16 10.60
C ASP A 106 -19.56 -33.65 10.54
N GLU A 107 -19.32 -33.04 11.70
CA GLU A 107 -18.69 -31.74 11.78
C GLU A 107 -17.24 -31.91 11.31
N THR A 108 -17.07 -31.83 9.99
CA THR A 108 -15.76 -31.55 9.41
C THR A 108 -15.40 -30.13 9.84
N GLN A 109 -14.87 -29.99 11.05
CA GLN A 109 -14.19 -28.78 11.50
C GLN A 109 -13.01 -28.61 10.56
N THR A 110 -13.21 -27.83 9.49
CA THR A 110 -12.12 -27.25 8.72
C THR A 110 -11.25 -26.50 9.71
N GLN A 111 -10.12 -27.07 10.09
CA GLN A 111 -9.07 -26.36 10.80
C GLN A 111 -8.75 -25.12 9.97
N THR A 112 -9.28 -23.98 10.38
CA THR A 112 -8.92 -22.70 9.78
C THR A 112 -7.50 -22.45 10.18
N ASP A 113 -6.59 -22.46 9.21
CA ASP A 113 -5.23 -22.01 9.42
C ASP A 113 -5.26 -20.53 9.82
N ASP A 114 -4.91 -20.26 11.08
CA ASP A 114 -4.78 -18.91 11.64
C ASP A 114 -3.50 -18.20 11.13
N SER A 115 -2.79 -18.77 10.15
CA SER A 115 -1.67 -18.09 9.51
C SER A 115 -2.12 -16.93 8.62
N TYR A 116 -1.27 -15.90 8.55
CA TYR A 116 -1.46 -14.79 7.61
C TYR A 116 -1.06 -15.24 6.20
N ARG A 117 -1.96 -15.09 5.23
CA ARG A 117 -1.69 -15.30 3.81
C ARG A 117 -1.84 -13.98 3.06
N LEU A 118 -0.76 -13.49 2.46
CA LEU A 118 -0.77 -12.32 1.59
C LEU A 118 -0.88 -12.78 0.12
N ILE A 119 -1.95 -12.35 -0.55
CA ILE A 119 -2.20 -12.60 -1.97
C ILE A 119 -1.97 -11.29 -2.72
N TYR A 120 -0.89 -11.23 -3.50
CA TYR A 120 -0.50 -10.08 -4.31
C TYR A 120 0.28 -10.51 -5.55
N TRP A 121 0.33 -9.67 -6.58
CA TRP A 121 1.07 -9.96 -7.81
C TRP A 121 2.54 -10.37 -7.52
N PRO A 122 3.03 -11.47 -8.11
CA PRO A 122 4.40 -11.93 -7.90
C PRO A 122 5.41 -11.09 -8.69
N GLY A 123 6.68 -11.15 -8.28
CA GLY A 123 7.80 -10.53 -9.00
C GLY A 123 7.85 -8.99 -8.98
N ILE A 124 6.94 -8.34 -8.26
CA ILE A 124 6.96 -6.88 -8.04
C ILE A 124 6.68 -6.55 -6.57
N PRO A 125 7.28 -5.47 -6.02
CA PRO A 125 6.93 -4.98 -4.69
C PRO A 125 5.46 -4.51 -4.67
N GLY A 126 5.17 -3.50 -5.49
CA GLY A 126 3.84 -2.93 -5.69
C GLY A 126 3.13 -2.53 -4.39
N ARG A 127 1.79 -2.61 -4.40
CA ARG A 127 0.94 -2.24 -3.25
C ARG A 127 1.01 -3.24 -2.09
N GLY A 128 1.45 -4.48 -2.35
CA GLY A 128 1.63 -5.52 -1.35
C GLY A 128 2.85 -5.29 -0.45
N GLU A 129 3.84 -4.54 -0.92
CA GLU A 129 5.09 -4.33 -0.21
C GLU A 129 4.93 -3.65 1.16
N HIS A 130 3.96 -2.75 1.27
CA HIS A 130 3.64 -2.08 2.52
C HIS A 130 3.20 -3.08 3.61
N ILE A 131 2.51 -4.15 3.21
CA ILE A 131 2.04 -5.21 4.10
C ILE A 131 3.19 -6.18 4.42
N ARG A 132 4.02 -6.52 3.43
CA ARG A 132 5.24 -7.32 3.66
C ARG A 132 6.13 -6.65 4.70
N LEU A 133 6.41 -5.36 4.56
CA LEU A 133 7.21 -4.61 5.53
C LEU A 133 6.61 -4.61 6.94
N ALA A 134 5.28 -4.59 7.07
CA ALA A 134 4.64 -4.69 8.39
C ALA A 134 4.96 -6.04 9.05
N PHE A 135 4.84 -7.15 8.31
CA PHE A 135 5.18 -8.49 8.83
C PHE A 135 6.69 -8.64 9.08
N GLU A 136 7.52 -8.19 8.16
CA GLU A 136 8.97 -8.31 8.25
C GLU A 136 9.53 -7.47 9.40
N ALA A 137 9.06 -6.23 9.58
CA ALA A 137 9.49 -5.37 10.69
C ALA A 137 9.16 -5.95 12.07
N THR A 138 8.08 -6.72 12.19
CA THR A 138 7.71 -7.40 13.45
C THR A 138 8.22 -8.83 13.54
N GLY A 139 8.75 -9.39 12.46
CA GLY A 139 9.14 -10.80 12.37
C GLY A 139 7.94 -11.75 12.49
N THR A 140 6.76 -11.28 12.07
CA THR A 140 5.53 -12.06 12.12
C THR A 140 5.49 -13.01 10.93
N PRO A 141 5.31 -14.33 11.15
CA PRO A 141 5.18 -15.30 10.07
C PRO A 141 3.99 -14.99 9.16
N TYR A 142 4.20 -15.08 7.85
CA TYR A 142 3.16 -14.99 6.83
C TYR A 142 3.58 -15.79 5.60
N THR A 143 2.59 -16.17 4.79
CA THR A 143 2.80 -16.79 3.47
C THR A 143 2.60 -15.73 2.39
N ASP A 144 3.62 -15.46 1.58
CA ASP A 144 3.51 -14.61 0.38
C ASP A 144 3.06 -15.48 -0.80
N VAL A 145 1.77 -15.77 -0.83
CA VAL A 145 1.14 -16.87 -1.59
C VAL A 145 1.68 -16.95 -3.01
N CYS A 146 1.61 -15.85 -3.76
CA CYS A 146 1.94 -15.87 -5.17
C CYS A 146 3.44 -16.01 -5.46
N ASN A 147 4.31 -15.71 -4.49
CA ASN A 147 5.76 -15.82 -4.62
C ASN A 147 6.30 -17.16 -4.06
N THR A 148 5.59 -17.80 -3.13
CA THR A 148 6.13 -18.96 -2.38
C THR A 148 5.32 -20.23 -2.51
N THR A 149 4.15 -20.22 -3.14
CA THR A 149 3.31 -21.42 -3.36
C THR A 149 3.02 -21.64 -4.83
N ASP A 150 2.60 -22.87 -5.16
CA ASP A 150 2.22 -23.26 -6.53
C ASP A 150 0.91 -22.61 -7.00
N GLU A 151 0.16 -21.94 -6.10
CA GLU A 151 -1.04 -21.18 -6.49
C GLU A 151 -0.67 -20.00 -7.40
N GLY A 152 0.50 -19.39 -7.18
CA GLY A 152 1.07 -18.35 -8.03
C GLY A 152 0.08 -17.24 -8.38
N VAL A 153 0.06 -16.83 -9.65
CA VAL A 153 -0.84 -15.79 -10.18
C VAL A 153 -2.32 -16.18 -10.05
N GLN A 154 -2.66 -17.48 -10.04
CA GLN A 154 -4.06 -17.92 -9.97
C GLN A 154 -4.71 -17.60 -8.63
N ALA A 155 -3.94 -17.48 -7.54
CA ALA A 155 -4.46 -17.00 -6.26
C ALA A 155 -5.04 -15.58 -6.38
N VAL A 156 -4.43 -14.69 -7.17
CA VAL A 156 -4.99 -13.35 -7.42
C VAL A 156 -6.20 -13.44 -8.34
N LEU A 157 -6.07 -14.15 -9.47
CA LEU A 157 -7.10 -14.19 -10.51
C LEU A 157 -8.43 -14.79 -10.00
N SER A 158 -8.35 -15.83 -9.17
CA SER A 158 -9.53 -16.42 -8.53
C SER A 158 -10.24 -15.43 -7.60
N GLN A 159 -9.49 -14.59 -6.87
CA GLN A 159 -10.06 -13.64 -5.93
C GLN A 159 -10.73 -12.44 -6.61
N ILE A 160 -10.20 -11.97 -7.74
CA ILE A 160 -10.70 -10.77 -8.45
C ILE A 160 -11.60 -11.10 -9.65
N SER A 161 -11.90 -12.38 -9.85
CA SER A 161 -12.83 -12.83 -10.89
C SER A 161 -14.24 -12.26 -10.63
N ASP A 162 -14.94 -11.91 -11.70
CA ASP A 162 -16.35 -11.48 -11.66
C ASP A 162 -17.31 -12.61 -11.25
N GLN A 163 -16.85 -13.87 -11.25
CA GLN A 163 -17.58 -15.00 -10.70
C GLN A 163 -17.38 -15.15 -9.18
N ASN A 164 -16.39 -14.48 -8.59
CA ASN A 164 -16.23 -14.46 -7.14
C ASN A 164 -17.21 -13.45 -6.55
N LEU A 165 -18.27 -13.95 -5.90
CA LEU A 165 -19.28 -13.13 -5.24
C LEU A 165 -19.01 -12.89 -3.75
N GLY A 166 -17.88 -13.40 -3.24
CA GLY A 166 -17.52 -13.35 -1.82
C GLY A 166 -18.17 -14.49 -1.01
N SER A 167 -18.33 -14.25 0.29
CA SER A 167 -19.01 -15.13 1.24
C SER A 167 -19.97 -14.34 2.13
N GLU A 168 -20.74 -15.03 2.98
CA GLU A 168 -21.69 -14.42 3.94
C GLU A 168 -21.10 -13.25 4.75
N THR A 169 -19.81 -13.31 5.06
CA THR A 169 -19.12 -12.32 5.91
C THR A 169 -17.97 -11.60 5.20
N ASN A 170 -17.63 -11.97 3.97
CA ASN A 170 -16.52 -11.37 3.23
C ASN A 170 -16.99 -10.91 1.84
N PRO A 171 -17.06 -9.60 1.57
CA PRO A 171 -17.34 -9.13 0.22
C PRO A 171 -16.19 -9.49 -0.75
N PRO A 172 -16.48 -9.66 -2.05
CA PRO A 172 -15.45 -10.03 -3.01
C PRO A 172 -14.41 -8.90 -3.18
N PRO A 173 -13.11 -9.22 -3.18
CA PRO A 173 -12.06 -8.24 -3.47
C PRO A 173 -12.13 -7.71 -4.90
N LEU A 174 -12.01 -6.39 -5.07
CA LEU A 174 -11.87 -5.78 -6.40
C LEU A 174 -10.48 -5.98 -7.00
N ALA A 175 -9.43 -5.88 -6.17
CA ALA A 175 -8.04 -5.91 -6.60
C ALA A 175 -7.13 -6.34 -5.43
N PRO A 176 -5.95 -6.93 -5.70
CA PRO A 176 -4.93 -7.15 -4.68
C PRO A 176 -4.28 -5.82 -4.24
N PRO A 177 -3.68 -5.76 -3.04
CA PRO A 177 -3.42 -6.87 -2.13
C PRO A 177 -4.66 -7.34 -1.38
N ILE A 178 -4.65 -8.64 -1.09
CA ILE A 178 -5.67 -9.33 -0.29
C ILE A 178 -4.95 -10.03 0.86
N LEU A 179 -5.47 -9.86 2.06
CA LEU A 179 -5.04 -10.58 3.25
C LEU A 179 -6.10 -11.60 3.61
N GLN A 180 -5.70 -12.86 3.74
CA GLN A 180 -6.51 -13.90 4.39
C GLN A 180 -5.89 -14.23 5.75
N HIS A 181 -6.73 -14.30 6.77
CA HIS A 181 -6.36 -14.67 8.14
C HIS A 181 -7.54 -15.41 8.79
N GLY A 182 -7.44 -16.74 8.90
CA GLY A 182 -8.57 -17.59 9.26
C GLY A 182 -9.75 -17.38 8.31
N THR A 183 -10.91 -17.01 8.85
CA THR A 183 -12.15 -16.74 8.09
C THR A 183 -12.24 -15.31 7.55
N VAL A 184 -11.31 -14.43 7.93
CA VAL A 184 -11.30 -13.02 7.53
C VAL A 184 -10.56 -12.85 6.21
N LEU A 185 -11.22 -12.21 5.24
CA LEU A 185 -10.65 -11.82 3.95
C LEU A 185 -10.77 -10.30 3.78
N LEU A 186 -9.64 -9.61 3.67
CA LEU A 186 -9.59 -8.15 3.55
C LEU A 186 -8.83 -7.75 2.29
N SER A 187 -9.28 -6.68 1.64
CA SER A 187 -8.57 -6.00 0.55
C SER A 187 -8.34 -4.53 0.91
N GLN A 188 -7.61 -3.82 0.04
CA GLN A 188 -7.10 -2.45 0.22
C GLN A 188 -5.94 -2.35 1.22
N THR A 189 -4.76 -1.95 0.74
CA THR A 189 -3.55 -1.76 1.56
C THR A 189 -3.79 -1.02 2.88
N PRO A 190 -4.41 0.19 2.92
CA PRO A 190 -4.62 0.90 4.18
C PRO A 190 -5.56 0.16 5.15
N ASN A 191 -6.59 -0.52 4.63
CA ASN A 191 -7.53 -1.29 5.44
C ASN A 191 -6.87 -2.53 6.06
N ILE A 192 -6.06 -3.24 5.26
CA ILE A 192 -5.25 -4.37 5.73
C ILE A 192 -4.29 -3.92 6.83
N LEU A 193 -3.57 -2.80 6.62
CA LEU A 193 -2.63 -2.27 7.62
C LEU A 193 -3.34 -1.79 8.89
N ALA A 194 -4.53 -1.20 8.78
CA ALA A 194 -5.33 -0.83 9.95
C ALA A 194 -5.78 -2.07 10.75
N TYR A 195 -6.11 -3.18 10.09
CA TYR A 195 -6.43 -4.46 10.73
C TYR A 195 -5.21 -5.09 11.42
N LEU A 196 -4.06 -5.05 10.75
CA LEU A 196 -2.80 -5.61 11.26
C LEU A 196 -2.19 -4.75 12.37
N GLY A 197 -2.34 -3.43 12.32
CA GLY A 197 -1.69 -2.48 13.23
C GLY A 197 -1.80 -2.87 14.71
N PRO A 198 -3.01 -3.04 15.27
CA PRO A 198 -3.18 -3.47 16.66
C PRO A 198 -2.59 -4.86 16.95
N ARG A 199 -2.72 -5.81 16.00
CA ARG A 199 -2.25 -7.20 16.14
C ARG A 199 -0.72 -7.30 16.14
N LEU A 200 -0.06 -6.39 15.44
CA LEU A 200 1.40 -6.35 15.28
C LEU A 200 2.06 -5.33 16.21
N GLY A 201 1.30 -4.61 17.04
CA GLY A 201 1.83 -3.55 17.90
C GLY A 201 2.33 -2.31 17.12
N LEU A 202 1.87 -2.11 15.89
CA LEU A 202 2.28 -1.04 14.98
C LEU A 202 1.37 0.19 15.04
N VAL A 203 0.63 0.35 16.13
CA VAL A 203 -0.17 1.53 16.48
C VAL A 203 -0.14 1.77 17.99
N PRO A 204 -0.49 2.98 18.46
CA PRO A 204 -0.83 3.23 19.87
C PRO A 204 -1.84 2.22 20.42
N ASP A 205 -1.69 1.85 21.70
CA ASP A 205 -2.70 1.03 22.37
C ASP A 205 -3.99 1.85 22.49
N PRO A 206 -5.16 1.33 22.11
CA PRO A 206 -6.43 2.06 22.21
C PRO A 206 -6.79 2.52 23.63
N SER A 207 -6.27 1.87 24.68
CA SER A 207 -6.47 2.30 26.07
C SER A 207 -5.67 3.55 26.43
N ASP A 208 -4.52 3.77 25.79
CA ASP A 208 -3.69 4.97 25.97
C ASP A 208 -4.08 6.11 25.02
N ASP A 209 -4.43 5.75 23.78
CA ASP A 209 -4.80 6.68 22.71
C ASP A 209 -5.92 6.08 21.83
N PRO A 210 -7.19 6.31 22.19
CA PRO A 210 -8.33 5.81 21.44
C PRO A 210 -8.40 6.29 19.98
N ALA A 211 -7.75 7.42 19.66
CA ALA A 211 -7.74 8.00 18.33
C ALA A 211 -6.49 7.60 17.51
N GLY A 212 -5.49 7.00 18.15
CA GLY A 212 -4.17 6.75 17.58
C GLY A 212 -4.21 5.92 16.29
N LEU A 213 -5.05 4.89 16.23
CA LEU A 213 -5.23 4.08 15.01
C LEU A 213 -5.66 4.94 13.82
N TYR A 214 -6.60 5.87 14.02
CA TYR A 214 -7.13 6.71 12.94
C TYR A 214 -6.11 7.76 12.49
N HIS A 215 -5.32 8.29 13.41
CA HIS A 215 -4.22 9.22 13.08
C HIS A 215 -3.13 8.52 12.26
N VAL A 216 -2.70 7.32 12.67
CA VAL A 216 -1.75 6.52 11.89
C VAL A 216 -2.34 6.19 10.51
N ASN A 217 -3.61 5.79 10.44
CA ASN A 217 -4.25 5.46 9.17
C ASN A 217 -4.34 6.68 8.23
N ALA A 218 -4.65 7.86 8.74
CA ALA A 218 -4.68 9.09 7.95
C ALA A 218 -3.30 9.44 7.35
N LEU A 219 -2.22 9.23 8.11
CA LEU A 219 -0.85 9.41 7.62
C LEU A 219 -0.50 8.39 6.54
N THR A 220 -0.89 7.12 6.72
CA THR A 220 -0.74 6.06 5.72
C THR A 220 -1.48 6.37 4.43
N LEU A 221 -2.75 6.77 4.51
CA LEU A 221 -3.55 7.16 3.35
C LEU A 221 -2.88 8.32 2.59
N THR A 222 -2.43 9.34 3.32
CA THR A 222 -1.75 10.50 2.73
C THR A 222 -0.45 10.11 2.01
N ALA A 223 0.33 9.19 2.57
CA ALA A 223 1.56 8.70 1.95
C ALA A 223 1.24 7.90 0.67
N LEU A 224 0.24 7.02 0.73
CA LEU A 224 -0.17 6.22 -0.42
C LEU A 224 -0.73 7.08 -1.56
N ASP A 225 -1.48 8.13 -1.26
CA ASP A 225 -1.98 9.06 -2.28
C ASP A 225 -0.84 9.75 -3.01
N GLY A 226 0.00 10.45 -2.27
CA GLY A 226 1.00 11.33 -2.86
C GLY A 226 2.28 10.66 -3.33
N LEU A 227 2.66 9.55 -2.70
CA LEU A 227 3.98 8.94 -2.88
C LEU A 227 3.90 7.49 -3.36
N SER A 228 2.70 6.96 -3.65
CA SER A 228 2.50 5.66 -4.30
C SER A 228 1.58 5.78 -5.53
N ASN A 229 0.37 6.32 -5.37
CA ASN A 229 -0.58 6.50 -6.48
C ASN A 229 -0.09 7.54 -7.48
N GLU A 230 0.28 8.74 -7.04
CA GLU A 230 0.71 9.79 -7.96
C GLU A 230 1.97 9.43 -8.78
N PRO A 231 3.01 8.78 -8.22
CA PRO A 231 4.12 8.21 -9.02
C PRO A 231 3.67 7.22 -10.09
N HIS A 232 2.73 6.33 -9.79
CA HIS A 232 2.16 5.42 -10.79
C HIS A 232 1.49 6.21 -11.93
N ASP A 233 0.71 7.22 -11.57
CA ASP A 233 -0.04 8.03 -12.54
C ASP A 233 0.89 8.92 -13.39
N THR A 234 2.17 9.09 -13.03
CA THR A 234 3.12 9.79 -13.89
C THR A 234 3.43 9.04 -15.18
N HIS A 235 3.40 7.70 -15.19
CA HIS A 235 3.63 6.88 -16.39
C HIS A 235 2.34 6.23 -16.93
N HIS A 236 1.21 6.38 -16.24
CA HIS A 236 -0.12 6.05 -16.73
C HIS A 236 -1.17 7.17 -16.51
N PRO A 237 -0.95 8.40 -17.00
CA PRO A 237 -1.81 9.55 -16.71
C PRO A 237 -3.20 9.53 -17.36
N ILE A 238 -3.40 8.72 -18.41
CA ILE A 238 -4.68 8.64 -19.15
C ILE A 238 -5.43 7.36 -18.79
N ALA A 239 -4.75 6.22 -18.85
CA ALA A 239 -5.35 4.93 -18.53
C ALA A 239 -4.29 3.97 -17.99
N SER A 240 -4.62 3.34 -16.85
CA SER A 240 -3.79 2.31 -16.21
C SER A 240 -3.64 1.04 -17.06
N GLY A 241 -4.60 0.76 -17.94
CA GLY A 241 -4.56 -0.37 -18.87
C GLY A 241 -3.86 -0.09 -20.21
N ALA A 242 -3.57 1.17 -20.53
CA ALA A 242 -2.85 1.52 -21.75
C ALA A 242 -1.33 1.42 -21.55
N TYR A 243 -0.59 1.17 -22.63
CA TYR A 243 0.87 1.12 -22.55
C TYR A 243 1.45 2.52 -22.25
N TYR A 244 2.65 2.56 -21.67
CA TYR A 244 3.33 3.83 -21.39
C TYR A 244 3.63 4.59 -22.69
N GLU A 245 4.06 3.87 -23.72
CA GLU A 245 4.45 4.42 -25.02
C GLU A 245 3.29 5.15 -25.73
N GLU A 246 2.04 4.78 -25.44
CA GLU A 246 0.83 5.36 -26.00
C GLU A 246 0.42 6.68 -25.33
N GLN A 247 1.00 7.01 -24.17
CA GLN A 247 0.67 8.18 -23.36
C GLN A 247 1.92 8.92 -22.85
N LYS A 248 3.05 8.78 -23.55
CA LYS A 248 4.37 9.28 -23.14
C LYS A 248 4.46 10.81 -23.06
N GLU A 249 3.79 11.54 -23.95
CA GLU A 249 3.80 13.01 -23.92
C GLU A 249 2.99 13.55 -22.74
N GLU A 250 1.85 12.93 -22.43
CA GLU A 250 1.05 13.21 -21.24
C GLU A 250 1.83 12.84 -19.97
N ALA A 251 2.57 11.73 -20.00
CA ALA A 251 3.40 11.27 -18.89
C ALA A 251 4.48 12.30 -18.55
N LYS A 252 5.18 12.85 -19.55
CA LYS A 252 6.16 13.94 -19.34
C LYS A 252 5.53 15.15 -18.65
N ARG A 253 4.35 15.59 -19.10
CA ARG A 253 3.63 16.73 -18.50
C ARG A 253 3.23 16.43 -17.05
N LYS A 254 2.70 15.24 -16.79
CA LYS A 254 2.30 14.81 -15.44
C LYS A 254 3.50 14.67 -14.51
N ALA A 255 4.60 14.10 -14.98
CA ALA A 255 5.83 13.95 -14.22
C ALA A 255 6.45 15.31 -13.87
N ALA A 256 6.43 16.28 -14.81
CA ALA A 256 6.92 17.64 -14.54
C ALA A 256 6.15 18.33 -13.39
N ASP A 257 4.81 18.26 -13.40
CA ASP A 257 3.99 18.76 -12.28
C ASP A 257 4.27 17.99 -10.98
N TYR A 258 4.40 16.66 -11.07
CA TYR A 258 4.69 15.83 -9.91
C TYR A 258 6.00 16.24 -9.23
N ARG A 259 7.09 16.38 -9.99
CA ARG A 259 8.42 16.74 -9.47
C ARG A 259 8.48 18.18 -8.96
N ALA A 260 7.81 19.11 -9.63
CA ALA A 260 7.86 20.54 -9.28
C ALA A 260 6.92 20.92 -8.12
N VAL A 261 5.77 20.25 -8.01
CA VAL A 261 4.68 20.68 -7.12
C VAL A 261 4.31 19.58 -6.12
N ARG A 262 3.97 18.39 -6.61
CA ARG A 262 3.34 17.35 -5.78
C ARG A 262 4.32 16.72 -4.82
N LEU A 263 5.44 16.19 -5.30
CA LEU A 263 6.46 15.57 -4.47
C LEU A 263 6.95 16.52 -3.37
N PRO A 264 7.37 17.78 -3.65
CA PRO A 264 7.74 18.72 -2.60
C PRO A 264 6.65 18.98 -1.57
N LYS A 265 5.36 19.00 -1.97
CA LYS A 265 4.22 19.18 -1.06
C LYS A 265 4.10 18.03 -0.08
N PHE A 266 4.19 16.78 -0.54
CA PHE A 266 4.10 15.61 0.33
C PHE A 266 5.34 15.48 1.23
N LEU A 267 6.55 15.73 0.72
CA LEU A 267 7.76 15.75 1.55
C LEU A 267 7.65 16.83 2.64
N ALA A 268 7.20 18.05 2.29
CA ALA A 268 6.99 19.12 3.27
C ALA A 268 5.91 18.79 4.30
N TYR A 269 4.86 18.06 3.91
CA TYR A 269 3.83 17.60 4.82
C TYR A 269 4.40 16.66 5.89
N PHE A 270 5.13 15.60 5.49
CA PHE A 270 5.68 14.65 6.45
C PHE A 270 6.83 15.22 7.28
N GLU A 271 7.63 16.12 6.72
CA GLU A 271 8.59 16.92 7.48
C GLU A 271 7.91 17.70 8.61
N ARG A 272 6.77 18.34 8.31
CA ARG A 272 5.96 19.05 9.32
C ARG A 272 5.34 18.11 10.34
N VAL A 273 4.90 16.92 9.93
CA VAL A 273 4.39 15.89 10.86
C VAL A 273 5.47 15.51 11.87
N LEU A 274 6.69 15.23 11.41
CA LEU A 274 7.82 14.85 12.28
C LEU A 274 8.23 15.98 13.22
N LYS A 275 8.20 17.24 12.77
CA LYS A 275 8.46 18.42 13.62
C LYS A 275 7.32 18.75 14.57
N GLY A 276 6.13 18.20 14.35
CA GLY A 276 4.95 18.46 15.17
C GLY A 276 4.98 17.74 16.52
N PRO A 277 4.28 18.24 17.54
CA PRO A 277 4.31 17.66 18.90
C PRO A 277 3.75 16.23 18.97
N ALA A 278 2.86 15.85 18.05
CA ALA A 278 2.29 14.50 18.00
C ALA A 278 3.34 13.41 17.70
N SER A 279 4.47 13.76 17.07
CA SER A 279 5.59 12.84 16.81
C SER A 279 6.37 12.48 18.07
N ARG A 280 6.18 13.23 19.17
CA ARG A 280 6.90 13.09 20.46
C ARG A 280 8.42 13.01 20.30
N GLY A 281 8.99 13.95 19.55
CA GLY A 281 10.45 14.08 19.38
C GLY A 281 10.95 13.74 17.97
N GLY A 282 10.06 13.54 17.00
CA GLY A 282 10.39 13.51 15.58
C GLY A 282 11.17 12.28 15.10
N GLN A 283 11.30 11.24 15.93
CA GLN A 283 11.90 9.99 15.50
C GLN A 283 10.97 9.19 14.58
N PHE A 284 9.68 9.18 14.89
CA PHE A 284 8.61 8.50 14.14
C PHE A 284 7.43 9.46 13.96
N LEU A 285 6.55 9.16 13.02
CA LEU A 285 5.47 10.07 12.61
C LEU A 285 4.46 10.36 13.72
N TYR A 286 4.21 9.41 14.61
CA TYR A 286 3.17 9.55 15.64
C TYR A 286 3.49 8.80 16.93
N GLY A 287 3.25 9.43 18.07
CA GLY A 287 3.32 8.79 19.39
C GLY A 287 4.73 8.43 19.86
N GLY A 288 5.79 8.84 19.16
CA GLY A 288 7.19 8.58 19.53
C GLY A 288 7.64 7.14 19.36
N LYS A 289 6.87 6.32 18.63
CA LYS A 289 7.17 4.90 18.39
C LYS A 289 6.94 4.52 16.93
N LEU A 290 7.57 3.45 16.48
CA LEU A 290 7.38 2.91 15.14
C LEU A 290 5.91 2.49 14.95
N THR A 291 5.32 2.91 13.83
CA THR A 291 3.98 2.53 13.39
C THR A 291 4.01 2.03 11.95
N TYR A 292 2.90 1.45 11.48
CA TYR A 292 2.83 1.05 10.07
C TYR A 292 2.88 2.26 9.11
N ALA A 293 2.55 3.48 9.57
CA ALA A 293 2.71 4.68 8.76
C ALA A 293 4.17 5.01 8.45
N ASP A 294 5.09 4.75 9.40
CA ASP A 294 6.52 4.94 9.19
C ASP A 294 7.07 3.95 8.14
N LEU A 295 6.62 2.69 8.20
CA LEU A 295 6.98 1.65 7.24
C LEU A 295 6.43 1.96 5.83
N VAL A 296 5.19 2.44 5.74
CA VAL A 296 4.59 2.90 4.48
C VAL A 296 5.40 4.07 3.92
N LEU A 297 5.68 5.08 4.74
CA LEU A 297 6.42 6.26 4.30
C LEU A 297 7.81 5.87 3.81
N PHE A 298 8.54 5.03 4.55
CA PHE A 298 9.82 4.47 4.13
C PHE A 298 9.74 3.83 2.73
N GLN A 299 8.79 2.92 2.51
CA GLN A 299 8.63 2.23 1.21
C GLN A 299 8.27 3.19 0.08
N THR A 300 7.43 4.18 0.34
CA THR A 300 7.08 5.19 -0.67
C THR A 300 8.25 6.09 -1.04
N LEU A 301 9.05 6.52 -0.06
CA LEU A 301 10.27 7.30 -0.31
C LEU A 301 11.31 6.48 -1.06
N ASP A 302 11.47 5.19 -0.74
CA ASP A 302 12.36 4.28 -1.44
C ASP A 302 11.95 4.13 -2.92
N GLY A 303 10.65 3.91 -3.17
CA GLY A 303 10.11 3.79 -4.51
C GLY A 303 10.23 5.07 -5.34
N VAL A 304 9.91 6.23 -4.75
CA VAL A 304 10.09 7.53 -5.43
C VAL A 304 11.57 7.83 -5.69
N SER A 305 12.47 7.43 -4.79
CA SER A 305 13.93 7.55 -4.99
C SER A 305 14.42 6.68 -6.14
N TYR A 306 13.80 5.52 -6.37
CA TYR A 306 14.08 4.70 -7.54
C TYR A 306 13.51 5.30 -8.84
N ALA A 307 12.28 5.81 -8.82
CA ALA A 307 11.63 6.34 -10.02
C ALA A 307 12.24 7.67 -10.49
N PHE A 308 12.55 8.57 -9.56
CA PHE A 308 13.02 9.94 -9.81
C PHE A 308 14.33 10.26 -9.05
N PRO A 309 15.42 9.51 -9.29
CA PRO A 309 16.66 9.63 -8.52
C PRO A 309 17.30 11.02 -8.58
N ARG A 310 17.24 11.73 -9.71
CA ARG A 310 17.82 13.07 -9.86
C ARG A 310 16.98 14.11 -9.11
N CYS A 311 15.66 14.06 -9.26
CA CYS A 311 14.76 14.95 -8.53
C CYS A 311 14.88 14.76 -7.00
N VAL A 312 14.88 13.52 -6.53
CA VAL A 312 15.03 13.23 -5.09
C VAL A 312 16.37 13.71 -4.57
N ARG A 313 17.46 13.53 -5.33
CA ARG A 313 18.79 14.05 -4.95
C ARG A 313 18.77 15.57 -4.79
N ARG A 314 18.26 16.30 -5.78
CA ARG A 314 18.11 17.76 -5.72
C ARG A 314 17.29 18.20 -4.50
N LEU A 315 16.19 17.50 -4.20
CA LEU A 315 15.35 17.81 -3.05
C LEU A 315 16.04 17.52 -1.71
N LYS A 316 16.81 16.42 -1.61
CA LYS A 316 17.65 16.10 -0.45
C LYS A 316 18.69 17.19 -0.19
N GLU A 317 19.39 17.65 -1.21
CA GLU A 317 20.44 18.67 -1.12
C GLU A 317 19.94 20.03 -0.58
N THR A 318 18.63 20.28 -0.64
CA THR A 318 18.06 21.51 -0.05
C THR A 318 18.12 21.55 1.48
N GLY A 319 18.30 20.41 2.17
CA GLY A 319 18.24 20.30 3.64
C GLY A 319 16.86 20.56 4.25
N LYS A 320 15.82 20.78 3.43
CA LYS A 320 14.47 21.13 3.92
C LYS A 320 13.74 19.95 4.55
N TYR A 321 14.18 18.73 4.27
CA TYR A 321 13.48 17.49 4.59
C TYR A 321 14.33 16.54 5.46
N ASP A 322 15.24 17.10 6.27
CA ASP A 322 16.21 16.30 7.02
C ASP A 322 15.56 15.38 8.06
N ALA A 323 14.47 15.80 8.70
CA ALA A 323 13.77 14.94 9.66
C ALA A 323 13.14 13.74 8.93
N LEU A 324 12.53 13.99 7.76
CA LEU A 324 11.97 12.97 6.89
C LEU A 324 13.00 11.94 6.43
N TRP A 325 14.15 12.39 5.93
CA TRP A 325 15.22 11.47 5.51
C TRP A 325 15.89 10.79 6.70
N GLY A 326 15.92 11.43 7.86
CA GLY A 326 16.28 10.77 9.12
C GLY A 326 15.34 9.61 9.46
N LEU A 327 14.03 9.74 9.25
CA LEU A 327 13.08 8.63 9.42
C LEU A 327 13.36 7.50 8.44
N TYR A 328 13.60 7.84 7.16
CA TYR A 328 13.94 6.86 6.13
C TYR A 328 15.16 6.01 6.56
N GLU A 329 16.25 6.65 6.99
CA GLU A 329 17.46 5.93 7.42
C GLU A 329 17.22 5.09 8.69
N ARG A 330 16.45 5.62 9.67
CA ARG A 330 16.11 4.87 10.89
C ARG A 330 15.33 3.60 10.58
N VAL A 331 14.28 3.68 9.74
CA VAL A 331 13.47 2.52 9.36
C VAL A 331 14.31 1.51 8.57
N LYS A 332 15.12 1.99 7.62
CA LYS A 332 16.04 1.15 6.83
C LYS A 332 17.03 0.37 7.71
N ALA A 333 17.50 1.00 8.79
CA ALA A 333 18.47 0.43 9.71
C ALA A 333 17.88 -0.51 10.78
N LEU A 334 16.54 -0.64 10.88
CA LEU A 334 15.94 -1.63 11.76
C LEU A 334 16.40 -3.02 11.38
N GLU A 335 16.90 -3.80 12.34
CA GLU A 335 17.55 -5.10 12.10
C GLU A 335 16.75 -6.01 11.15
N LYS A 336 15.46 -6.22 11.45
CA LYS A 336 14.58 -7.08 10.65
C LYS A 336 14.28 -6.50 9.26
N VAL A 337 14.11 -5.19 9.16
CA VAL A 337 13.89 -4.51 7.88
C VAL A 337 15.15 -4.60 7.01
N SER A 338 16.32 -4.29 7.57
CA SER A 338 17.60 -4.41 6.88
C SER A 338 17.86 -5.84 6.38
N ALA A 339 17.60 -6.84 7.23
CA ALA A 339 17.71 -8.25 6.85
C ALA A 339 16.74 -8.63 5.71
N TYR A 340 15.49 -8.15 5.77
CA TYR A 340 14.52 -8.36 4.70
C TYR A 340 14.97 -7.72 3.37
N LEU A 341 15.41 -6.45 3.42
CA LEU A 341 15.86 -5.71 2.25
C LEU A 341 17.07 -6.35 1.55
N ALA A 342 17.92 -7.06 2.30
CA ALA A 342 19.05 -7.82 1.79
C ALA A 342 18.70 -9.23 1.29
N SER A 343 17.47 -9.69 1.50
CA SER A 343 17.03 -11.05 1.16
C SER A 343 16.41 -11.14 -0.23
N GLU A 344 16.37 -12.36 -0.78
CA GLU A 344 15.66 -12.66 -2.04
C GLU A 344 14.14 -12.46 -1.95
N ARG A 345 13.57 -12.35 -0.74
CA ARG A 345 12.15 -12.05 -0.56
C ARG A 345 11.82 -10.61 -0.96
N ARG A 346 12.76 -9.67 -0.83
CA ARG A 346 12.60 -8.28 -1.29
C ARG A 346 12.68 -8.24 -2.81
N GLN A 347 11.52 -8.08 -3.44
CA GLN A 347 11.45 -7.95 -4.90
C GLN A 347 12.12 -6.66 -5.37
N LYS A 348 12.75 -6.70 -6.55
CA LYS A 348 13.33 -5.51 -7.17
C LYS A 348 12.23 -4.66 -7.82
N TYR A 349 12.43 -3.35 -7.87
CA TYR A 349 11.57 -2.49 -8.68
C TYR A 349 11.70 -2.88 -10.17
N SER A 350 10.56 -2.86 -10.86
CA SER A 350 10.42 -3.21 -12.28
C SER A 350 9.16 -2.56 -12.83
N MET A 351 8.36 -3.24 -13.65
CA MET A 351 7.13 -2.71 -14.29
C MET A 351 5.94 -2.60 -13.33
N GLY A 352 6.17 -2.11 -12.10
CA GLY A 352 5.17 -1.88 -11.07
C GLY A 352 4.76 -0.41 -10.94
N ILE A 353 4.55 0.03 -9.68
CA ILE A 353 4.19 1.41 -9.30
C ILE A 353 5.31 2.38 -9.60
N TYR A 354 6.52 2.04 -9.17
CA TYR A 354 7.70 2.88 -9.31
C TYR A 354 8.50 2.39 -10.51
N ARG A 355 8.51 3.18 -11.59
CA ARG A 355 9.25 2.90 -12.82
C ARG A 355 10.22 4.03 -13.05
N HIS A 356 11.45 3.68 -13.39
CA HIS A 356 12.46 4.66 -13.77
C HIS A 356 12.45 4.85 -15.29
N TYR A 357 12.11 6.05 -15.72
CA TYR A 357 12.20 6.51 -17.11
C TYR A 357 12.99 7.81 -17.10
N ASP A 358 14.13 7.85 -17.79
CA ASP A 358 15.03 9.02 -17.79
C ASP A 358 14.30 10.29 -18.23
N GLU A 359 13.42 10.19 -19.23
CA GLU A 359 12.65 11.32 -19.75
C GLU A 359 11.55 11.84 -18.80
N LEU A 360 11.25 11.12 -17.72
CA LEU A 360 10.28 11.52 -16.70
C LEU A 360 10.96 12.05 -15.43
N ASP A 361 12.29 12.06 -15.34
CA ASP A 361 13.03 12.63 -14.20
C ASP A 361 13.52 14.07 -14.51
N ASP A 362 14.25 14.68 -13.58
CA ASP A 362 14.99 15.92 -13.83
C ASP A 362 16.12 15.71 -14.86
N GLU A 363 16.48 16.78 -15.56
CA GLU A 363 17.65 16.81 -16.45
C GLU A 363 18.95 16.65 -15.64
N GLU A 364 20.04 16.24 -16.28
CA GLU A 364 21.35 16.03 -15.62
C GLU A 364 22.00 17.30 -15.08
#